data_AF-A0AAD9ZV98-F1
#
_entry.id   AF-A0AAD9ZV98-F1
#
_cell.length_a   1.000
_cell.length_b   1.000
_cell.length_c   1.000
_cell.angle_alpha   90.00
_cell.angle_beta   90.00
_cell.angle_gamma   90.00
#
_symmetry.space_group_name_H-M   'P 1'
#
loop_
_entity.id
_entity.type
_entity.pdbx_description
1 polymer ?
#
loop_
_entity_poly.entity_id
_entity_poly.type
_entity_poly.pdbx_seq_one_letter_code
_entity_poly.pdbx_strand_id
1 'polypeptide(L)'
;MGALGHIEDLVFISNRHARIEAEISKVFLYATHTIYCWHFTENVKKRFHRKDVVAIIDKAARAYTELKYNRYIGELRNLYKNAFDYVEAASLHKWSRVHYPQRRYRVMTTKVAECINSFLKFAR
;
A
#
# COMPACT_ATOMS: atom_id res chain seq x y z
N MET A 1 -29.74 -26.51 -1.89
CA MET A 1 -28.96 -27.06 -0.75
C MET A 1 -27.62 -27.51 -1.31
N GLY A 2 -26.50 -27.11 -0.68
CA GLY A 2 -25.11 -27.45 -1.03
C GLY A 2 -24.46 -26.50 -2.06
N ALA A 3 -23.21 -26.06 -1.93
CA ALA A 3 -22.25 -26.04 -0.82
C ALA A 3 -21.13 -25.04 -1.17
N LEU A 4 -20.50 -24.45 -0.16
CA LEU A 4 -19.44 -23.44 -0.22
C LEU A 4 -18.17 -23.92 -0.95
N GLY A 5 -17.44 -22.97 -1.52
CA GLY A 5 -16.02 -23.12 -1.85
C GLY A 5 -15.28 -21.82 -1.55
N HIS A 6 -14.81 -21.69 -0.31
CA HIS A 6 -13.81 -20.72 0.12
C HIS A 6 -12.57 -20.85 -0.78
N ILE A 7 -12.08 -19.76 -1.37
CA ILE A 7 -10.79 -19.75 -2.07
C ILE A 7 -9.76 -19.19 -1.11
N GLU A 8 -9.31 -20.04 -0.21
CA GLU A 8 -7.98 -19.91 0.39
C GLU A 8 -6.94 -20.11 -0.73
N ASP A 9 -5.89 -19.28 -0.72
CA ASP A 9 -4.77 -19.29 -1.68
C ASP A 9 -5.00 -18.70 -3.09
N LEU A 10 -5.53 -17.48 -3.18
CA LEU A 10 -5.36 -16.69 -4.41
C LEU A 10 -3.92 -16.14 -4.51
N VAL A 11 -3.00 -16.96 -5.02
CA VAL A 11 -1.63 -16.56 -5.36
C VAL A 11 -1.57 -16.18 -6.84
N PHE A 12 -1.34 -14.90 -7.13
CA PHE A 12 -1.01 -14.45 -8.48
C PHE A 12 0.50 -14.57 -8.72
N ILE A 13 0.90 -15.51 -9.56
CA ILE A 13 2.26 -15.57 -10.11
C ILE A 13 2.26 -14.80 -11.43
N SER A 14 2.72 -13.54 -11.41
CA SER A 14 2.85 -12.76 -12.65
C SER A 14 4.28 -12.84 -13.19
N ASN A 15 4.43 -13.30 -14.44
CA ASN A 15 5.64 -13.09 -15.20
C ASN A 15 5.87 -11.57 -15.37
N ARG A 16 7.08 -11.09 -15.09
CA ARG A 16 7.44 -9.66 -15.03
C ARG A 16 7.30 -9.01 -16.41
N HIS A 17 6.11 -8.54 -16.74
CA HIS A 17 5.84 -7.72 -17.92
C HIS A 17 5.28 -6.36 -17.47
N ALA A 18 5.98 -5.27 -17.81
CA ALA A 18 5.66 -3.89 -17.41
C ALA A 18 4.23 -3.45 -17.78
N ARG A 19 3.62 -4.05 -18.81
CA ARG A 19 2.21 -3.83 -19.17
C ARG A 19 1.22 -4.41 -18.17
N ILE A 20 1.52 -5.58 -17.59
CA ILE A 20 0.67 -6.21 -16.57
C ILE A 20 0.77 -5.44 -15.26
N GLU A 21 1.96 -4.96 -14.91
CA GLU A 21 2.18 -4.12 -13.73
C GLU A 21 1.41 -2.78 -13.83
N ALA A 22 1.35 -2.18 -15.01
CA ALA A 22 0.56 -0.98 -15.27
C ALA A 22 -0.97 -1.24 -15.17
N GLU A 23 -1.45 -2.38 -15.66
CA GLU A 23 -2.87 -2.76 -15.59
C GLU A 23 -3.30 -3.20 -14.18
N ILE A 24 -2.47 -4.00 -13.48
CA ILE A 24 -2.67 -4.31 -12.06
C ILE A 24 -2.60 -3.05 -11.22
N SER A 25 -1.77 -2.06 -11.59
CA SER A 25 -1.75 -0.77 -10.90
C SER A 25 -2.96 0.11 -11.19
N LYS A 26 -3.79 -0.20 -12.19
CA LYS A 26 -5.08 0.46 -12.41
C LYS A 26 -6.21 -0.24 -11.65
N VAL A 27 -6.14 -1.57 -11.48
CA VAL A 27 -7.20 -2.40 -10.88
C VAL A 27 -6.97 -2.63 -9.37
N PHE A 28 -5.72 -2.79 -8.96
CA PHE A 28 -5.27 -3.09 -7.61
C PHE A 28 -4.25 -2.06 -7.14
N LEU A 29 -4.67 -0.82 -7.01
CA LEU A 29 -3.85 0.27 -6.47
C LEU A 29 -3.29 0.00 -5.06
N TYR A 30 -3.87 -0.95 -4.32
CA TYR A 30 -3.28 -1.44 -3.07
C TYR A 30 -2.00 -2.26 -3.32
N ALA A 31 -1.96 -3.09 -4.37
CA ALA A 31 -0.76 -3.82 -4.77
C ALA A 31 0.36 -2.86 -5.18
N THR A 32 0.05 -1.80 -5.94
CA THR A 32 1.01 -0.75 -6.31
C THR A 32 1.55 -0.01 -5.08
N HIS A 33 0.69 0.34 -4.14
CA HIS A 33 1.10 0.96 -2.89
C HIS A 33 2.01 0.02 -2.07
N THR A 34 1.67 -1.28 -1.97
CA THR A 34 2.52 -2.24 -1.25
C THR A 34 3.89 -2.41 -1.90
N ILE A 35 3.95 -2.42 -3.24
CA ILE A 35 5.22 -2.48 -4.00
C ILE A 35 6.05 -1.22 -3.73
N TYR A 36 5.43 -0.04 -3.78
CA TYR A 36 6.14 1.21 -3.50
C TYR A 36 6.65 1.28 -2.06
N CYS A 37 5.81 0.95 -1.07
CA CYS A 37 6.23 0.87 0.33
C CYS A 37 7.38 -0.11 0.51
N TRP A 38 7.34 -1.27 -0.15
CA TRP A 38 8.42 -2.24 -0.10
C TRP A 38 9.74 -1.67 -0.64
N HIS A 39 9.73 -1.11 -1.86
CA HIS A 39 10.91 -0.48 -2.44
C HIS A 39 11.44 0.69 -1.59
N PHE A 40 10.54 1.49 -1.03
CA PHE A 40 10.91 2.59 -0.14
C PHE A 40 11.62 2.08 1.12
N THR A 41 11.05 1.07 1.79
CA THR A 41 11.67 0.45 2.98
C THR A 41 13.01 -0.22 2.64
N GLU A 42 13.15 -0.85 1.48
CA GLU A 42 14.44 -1.39 1.01
C GLU A 42 15.49 -0.31 0.79
N ASN A 43 15.11 0.84 0.20
CA ASN A 43 16.01 1.98 0.05
C ASN A 43 16.44 2.55 1.41
N VAL A 44 15.54 2.64 2.37
CA VAL A 44 15.85 3.05 3.75
C VAL A 44 16.85 2.08 4.40
N LYS A 45 16.65 0.76 4.27
CA LYS A 45 17.60 -0.24 4.79
C LYS A 45 19.00 -0.08 4.18
N LYS A 46 19.08 0.11 2.87
CA LYS A 46 20.33 0.32 2.14
C LYS A 46 21.01 1.65 2.46
N ARG A 47 20.26 2.68 2.86
CA ARG A 47 20.83 4.00 3.16
C ARG A 47 21.31 4.13 4.60
N PHE A 48 20.51 3.67 5.56
CA PHE A 48 20.78 3.94 6.97
C PHE A 48 21.44 2.77 7.70
N HIS A 49 21.38 1.54 7.15
CA HIS A 49 21.96 0.33 7.75
C HIS A 49 21.60 0.13 9.23
N ARG A 50 20.44 0.65 9.65
CA ARG A 50 19.96 0.65 11.03
C ARG A 50 18.56 0.06 11.12
N LYS A 51 18.45 -1.03 11.88
CA LYS A 51 17.20 -1.79 12.00
C LYS A 51 16.07 -1.00 12.67
N ASP A 52 16.41 -0.13 13.60
CA ASP A 52 15.43 0.66 14.35
C ASP A 52 14.91 1.87 13.58
N VAL A 53 15.77 2.57 12.81
CA VAL A 53 15.34 3.59 11.83
C VAL A 53 14.35 2.96 10.84
N VAL A 54 14.72 1.81 10.29
CA VAL A 54 13.85 1.05 9.38
C VAL A 54 12.54 0.69 10.06
N ALA A 55 12.57 0.17 11.30
CA ALA A 55 11.37 -0.22 12.02
C ALA A 55 10.41 0.95 12.30
N ILE A 56 10.92 2.14 12.63
CA ILE A 56 10.10 3.32 12.87
C ILE A 56 9.43 3.80 11.56
N ILE A 57 10.20 3.91 10.48
CA ILE A 57 9.70 4.30 9.15
C ILE A 57 8.65 3.30 8.67
N ASP A 58 8.88 2.01 8.86
CA ASP A 58 8.00 0.94 8.44
C ASP A 58 6.68 0.91 9.23
N LYS A 59 6.73 1.26 10.53
CA LYS A 59 5.53 1.52 11.36
C LYS A 59 4.77 2.76 10.90
N ALA A 60 5.47 3.85 10.55
CA ALA A 60 4.85 5.06 10.02
C ALA A 60 4.15 4.80 8.68
N ALA A 61 4.84 4.15 7.73
CA ALA A 61 4.34 3.81 6.40
C ALA A 61 3.01 3.03 6.45
N ARG A 62 2.86 2.13 7.42
CA ARG A 62 1.67 1.27 7.59
C ARG A 62 0.63 1.81 8.57
N ALA A 63 0.85 2.98 9.18
CA ALA A 63 -0.09 3.52 10.14
C ALA A 63 -1.47 3.76 9.50
N TYR A 64 -2.51 3.28 10.17
CA TYR A 64 -3.90 3.41 9.73
C TYR A 64 -4.54 4.76 10.10
N THR A 65 -3.93 5.50 11.02
CA THR A 65 -4.45 6.78 11.51
C THR A 65 -3.36 7.84 11.52
N GLU A 66 -3.73 9.10 11.29
CA GLU A 66 -2.78 10.22 11.32
C GLU A 66 -2.12 10.34 12.70
N LEU A 67 -2.86 10.06 13.78
CA LEU A 67 -2.31 10.06 15.13
C LEU A 67 -1.15 9.07 15.29
N LYS A 68 -1.31 7.81 14.84
CA LYS A 68 -0.24 6.81 14.90
C LYS A 68 0.93 7.18 14.00
N TYR A 69 0.63 7.67 12.79
CA TYR A 69 1.65 8.15 11.86
C TYR A 69 2.50 9.28 12.47
N ASN A 70 1.85 10.33 12.98
CA ASN A 70 2.50 11.49 13.58
C ASN A 70 3.34 11.11 14.80
N ARG A 71 2.89 10.13 15.60
CA ARG A 71 3.68 9.59 16.71
C ARG A 71 5.01 9.01 16.22
N TYR A 72 4.99 8.14 15.21
CA TYR A 72 6.22 7.52 14.70
C TYR A 72 7.12 8.52 13.97
N ILE A 73 6.55 9.49 13.25
CA ILE A 73 7.33 10.53 12.60
C ILE A 73 7.96 11.50 13.61
N GLY A 74 7.26 11.82 14.69
CA GLY A 74 7.83 12.59 15.81
C GLY A 74 8.98 11.83 16.47
N GLU A 75 8.81 10.53 16.71
CA GLU A 75 9.88 9.67 17.22
C GLU A 75 11.10 9.66 16.28
N LEU A 76 10.88 9.49 14.97
CA LEU A 76 11.94 9.54 13.96
C LEU A 76 12.65 10.91 13.93
N ARG A 77 11.90 12.01 14.01
CA ARG A 77 12.44 13.39 14.03
C ARG A 77 13.34 13.61 15.24
N ASN A 78 12.91 13.14 16.41
CA ASN A 78 13.62 13.36 17.66
C ASN A 78 14.90 12.51 17.78
N LEU A 79 14.85 11.25 17.33
CA LEU A 79 15.96 10.32 17.47
C LEU A 79 16.92 10.35 16.28
N TYR A 80 16.40 10.58 15.06
CA TYR A 80 17.10 10.35 13.80
C TYR A 80 16.82 11.45 12.77
N LYS A 81 17.23 12.69 13.06
CA LYS A 81 17.00 13.85 12.19
C LYS A 81 17.36 13.60 10.71
N ASN A 82 18.51 12.98 10.42
CA ASN A 82 18.92 12.68 9.05
C ASN A 82 17.97 11.70 8.33
N ALA A 83 17.39 10.75 9.06
CA ALA A 83 16.39 9.84 8.51
C ALA A 83 15.04 10.54 8.33
N PHE A 84 14.67 11.41 9.26
CA PHE A 84 13.51 12.27 9.14
C PHE A 84 13.59 13.17 7.88
N ASP A 85 14.69 13.90 7.70
CA ASP A 85 14.88 14.80 6.54
C ASP A 85 14.79 14.01 5.21
N TYR A 86 15.31 12.78 5.18
CA TYR A 86 15.21 11.89 4.01
C TYR A 86 13.77 11.48 3.69
N VAL A 87 12.97 11.10 4.70
CA VAL A 87 11.58 10.68 4.47
C VAL A 87 10.66 11.86 4.19
N GLU A 88 10.97 13.05 4.71
CA GLU A 88 10.25 14.30 4.42
C GLU A 88 10.47 14.75 2.97
N ALA A 89 11.68 14.57 2.43
CA ALA A 89 11.97 14.81 1.02
C ALA A 89 11.28 13.81 0.07
N ALA A 90 10.85 12.64 0.57
CA ALA A 90 10.13 11.66 -0.21
C ALA A 90 8.64 12.00 -0.33
N SER A 91 8.03 11.75 -1.49
CA SER A 91 6.60 12.02 -1.70
C SER A 91 5.72 11.18 -0.75
N LEU A 92 5.19 11.82 0.30
CA LEU A 92 4.40 11.21 1.38
C LEU A 92 3.28 10.29 0.89
N HIS A 93 2.54 10.73 -0.12
CA HIS A 93 1.42 9.99 -0.70
C HIS A 93 1.82 8.68 -1.38
N LYS A 94 3.12 8.41 -1.60
CA LYS A 94 3.59 7.18 -2.23
C LYS A 94 3.96 6.10 -1.21
N TRP A 95 4.47 6.47 -0.04
CA TRP A 95 4.99 5.52 0.94
C TRP A 95 4.20 5.46 2.25
N SER A 96 3.36 6.45 2.54
CA SER A 96 2.52 6.47 3.74
C SER A 96 1.07 6.15 3.40
N ARG A 97 0.53 5.10 4.04
CA ARG A 97 -0.84 4.65 3.84
C ARG A 97 -1.86 5.74 4.16
N VAL A 98 -1.68 6.47 5.25
CA VAL A 98 -2.64 7.50 5.68
C VAL A 98 -2.70 8.68 4.72
N HIS A 99 -1.60 8.94 4.00
CA HIS A 99 -1.50 9.98 2.98
C HIS A 99 -1.74 9.44 1.56
N TYR A 100 -1.94 8.13 1.41
CA TYR A 100 -2.34 7.55 0.14
C TYR A 100 -3.76 8.04 -0.20
N PRO A 101 -4.08 8.39 -1.45
CA PRO A 101 -5.38 8.94 -1.87
C PRO A 101 -6.57 7.94 -1.81
N GLN A 102 -6.52 6.99 -0.87
CA GLN A 102 -7.45 5.89 -0.64
C GLN A 102 -8.89 6.32 -0.33
N ARG A 103 -9.17 7.62 -0.08
CA ARG A 103 -10.55 8.15 -0.08
C ARG A 103 -11.31 7.87 -1.39
N ARG A 104 -10.62 7.53 -2.49
CA ARG A 104 -11.25 7.16 -3.77
C ARG A 104 -11.76 5.71 -3.86
N TYR A 105 -11.29 4.75 -3.06
CA TYR A 105 -11.70 3.34 -3.21
C TYR A 105 -13.09 3.02 -2.69
N ARG A 106 -13.60 3.74 -1.69
CA ARG A 106 -14.97 3.51 -1.19
C ARG A 106 -16.02 3.73 -2.30
N VAL A 107 -15.71 4.57 -3.28
CA VAL A 107 -16.56 4.87 -4.45
C VAL A 107 -16.29 3.92 -5.63
N MET A 108 -15.09 3.33 -5.70
CA MET A 108 -14.72 2.40 -6.76
C MET A 108 -15.18 0.97 -6.45
N THR A 109 -15.14 0.51 -5.19
CA THR A 109 -15.61 -0.83 -4.80
C THR A 109 -17.11 -0.99 -4.95
N THR A 110 -17.92 0.05 -4.72
CA THR A 110 -19.35 0.02 -5.05
C THR A 110 -19.55 -0.13 -6.55
N LYS A 111 -18.85 0.67 -7.37
CA LYS A 111 -18.94 0.57 -8.83
C LYS A 111 -18.43 -0.75 -9.40
N VAL A 112 -17.35 -1.32 -8.87
CA VAL A 112 -16.84 -2.63 -9.30
C VAL A 112 -17.80 -3.75 -8.86
N ALA A 113 -18.30 -3.71 -7.63
CA ALA A 113 -19.33 -4.65 -7.18
C ALA A 113 -20.61 -4.53 -8.01
N GLU A 114 -21.02 -3.31 -8.37
CA GLU A 114 -22.15 -3.03 -9.26
C GLU A 114 -21.91 -3.52 -10.69
N CYS A 115 -20.73 -3.28 -11.27
CA CYS A 115 -20.37 -3.78 -12.60
C CYS A 115 -20.33 -5.31 -12.64
N ILE A 116 -19.77 -5.95 -11.61
CA ILE A 116 -19.75 -7.42 -11.49
C ILE A 116 -21.17 -7.96 -11.30
N ASN A 117 -21.97 -7.34 -10.42
CA ASN A 117 -23.38 -7.73 -10.23
C ASN A 117 -24.21 -7.49 -11.49
N SER A 118 -23.94 -6.42 -12.25
CA SER A 118 -24.61 -6.12 -13.51
C SER A 118 -24.22 -7.12 -14.59
N PHE A 119 -22.94 -7.47 -14.71
CA PHE A 119 -22.44 -8.49 -15.63
C PHE A 119 -23.03 -9.87 -15.32
N LEU A 120 -23.06 -10.28 -14.05
CA LEU A 120 -23.67 -11.52 -13.61
C LEU A 120 -25.19 -11.56 -13.81
N LYS A 121 -25.87 -10.41 -13.74
CA LYS A 121 -27.31 -10.29 -14.07
C LYS A 121 -27.58 -10.34 -15.57
N PHE A 122 -26.64 -9.89 -16.41
CA PHE A 122 -26.78 -9.88 -17.87
C PHE A 122 -26.44 -11.23 -18.51
N ALA A 123 -25.68 -12.08 -17.80
CA ALA A 123 -25.31 -13.43 -18.26
C ALA A 123 -26.37 -14.51 -17.95
N ARG A 124 -27.62 -14.12 -17.71
CA ARG A 124 -28.73 -15.04 -17.43
C ARG A 124 -29.84 -14.91 -18.48
#